data_AF-A0A6L6CD46-F1
#
_entry.id   AF-A0A6L6CD46-F1
#
_cell.length_a   1.000
_cell.length_b   1.000
_cell.length_c   1.000
_cell.angle_alpha   90.00
_cell.angle_beta   90.00
_cell.angle_gamma   90.00
#
_symmetry.space_group_name_H-M   'P 1'
#
loop_
_entity.id
_entity.type
_entity.pdbx_description
1 polymer ?
#
loop_
_entity_poly.entity_id
_entity_poly.type
_entity_poly.pdbx_seq_one_letter_code
_entity_poly.pdbx_strand_id
1 'polypeptide(L)'
;MVSLTLTSGYLLDLNLTSAITRGAVVTFSYTAPPVENPVTTTNKALQDLQGNDALSFGPLTVSNNSIVSPIALPAAPTIVAGPESATATVTAPASGAQPSWHRVYASPGGAECDIMTPSGSCTISGLTAGTAYTFTVRSYDNTNWGTAKGAASPAVTVLAKTVAPVTNVSTDTTAPPATTAPPVTTDSNAPSWDVEPATESETDAFTEGFWPSAIPGNIIITNEVGFTVDAKNGIKPKIRMKNYAGKIKMTISATYKDGAKTKKYKCTYAPFGSTKKMKTAKWKWYTPKKACILPKPLVTALQTGTTTLSAKGKWSRQWLTSAKKARPDKTKIKPRTLKYTMRAKPAVAK
;
A
#
# COMPACT_ATOMS: atom_id res chain seq x y z
N MET A 1 -7.27 33.52 4.76
CA MET A 1 -6.64 34.76 4.29
C MET A 1 -5.64 35.17 5.36
N VAL A 2 -4.37 35.31 4.99
CA VAL A 2 -3.34 35.86 5.87
C VAL A 2 -3.16 37.29 5.42
N SER A 3 -3.44 38.26 6.29
CA SER A 3 -3.27 39.68 5.99
C SER A 3 -2.09 40.20 6.81
N LEU A 4 -1.04 40.61 6.12
CA LEU A 4 0.05 41.38 6.71
C LEU A 4 -0.19 42.86 6.39
N THR A 5 -0.50 43.67 7.40
CA THR A 5 -0.62 45.11 7.25
C THR A 5 0.72 45.74 7.56
N LEU A 6 1.39 46.29 6.54
CA LEU A 6 2.58 47.11 6.71
C LEU A 6 2.13 48.55 7.00
N THR A 7 2.74 49.21 7.98
CA THR A 7 2.36 50.54 8.49
C THR A 7 2.49 51.69 7.47
N SER A 8 2.92 51.41 6.24
CA SER A 8 3.00 52.34 5.11
C SER A 8 1.87 52.21 4.08
N GLY A 9 0.81 51.43 4.35
CA GLY A 9 -0.40 51.38 3.50
C GLY A 9 -0.35 50.37 2.34
N TYR A 10 0.65 49.48 2.31
CA TYR A 10 0.72 48.39 1.34
C TYR A 10 0.11 47.10 1.91
N LEU A 11 -0.76 46.46 1.12
CA LEU A 11 -1.29 45.12 1.37
C LEU A 11 -0.47 44.12 0.55
N LEU A 12 0.10 43.12 1.23
CA LEU A 12 0.77 42.01 0.57
C LEU A 12 -0.17 40.79 0.56
N ASP A 13 -0.72 40.48 -0.61
CA ASP A 13 -1.52 39.28 -0.82
C ASP A 13 -0.62 38.10 -1.18
N LEU A 14 -0.59 37.10 -0.29
CA LEU A 14 0.14 35.85 -0.52
C LEU A 14 -0.84 34.77 -0.98
N ASN A 15 -0.61 34.26 -2.20
CA ASN A 15 -1.27 33.05 -2.66
C ASN A 15 -0.58 31.83 -2.08
N LEU A 16 -1.16 31.30 -1.01
CA LEU A 16 -0.70 30.08 -0.37
C LEU A 16 -1.26 28.86 -1.11
N THR A 17 -0.40 27.87 -1.34
CA THR A 17 -0.78 26.58 -1.93
C THR A 17 -1.55 25.69 -0.94
N SER A 18 -1.48 26.01 0.35
CA SER A 18 -2.21 25.33 1.42
C SER A 18 -2.85 26.34 2.37
N ALA A 19 -4.01 25.99 2.91
CA ALA A 19 -4.66 26.82 3.92
C ALA A 19 -3.90 26.72 5.25
N ILE A 20 -3.74 27.85 5.94
CA ILE A 20 -3.20 27.88 7.30
C ILE A 20 -4.36 27.58 8.26
N THR A 21 -4.17 26.68 9.22
CA THR A 21 -5.17 26.41 10.27
C THR A 21 -5.25 27.55 11.28
N ARG A 22 -6.43 27.77 11.85
CA ARG A 22 -6.64 28.69 12.96
C ARG A 22 -5.67 28.38 14.11
N GLY A 23 -5.07 29.41 14.69
CA GLY A 23 -4.15 29.29 15.81
C GLY A 23 -2.72 28.89 15.45
N ALA A 24 -2.43 28.59 14.18
CA ALA A 24 -1.05 28.41 13.73
C ALA A 24 -0.29 29.75 13.80
N VAL A 25 0.95 29.71 14.27
CA VAL A 25 1.85 30.87 14.27
C VAL A 25 2.38 31.08 12.85
N VAL A 26 2.16 32.28 12.31
CA VAL A 26 2.63 32.65 10.97
C VAL A 26 3.71 33.71 11.12
N THR A 27 4.87 33.44 10.54
CA THR A 27 5.99 34.37 10.49
C THR A 27 6.32 34.74 9.05
N PHE A 28 6.68 35.99 8.81
CA PHE A 28 7.10 36.48 7.51
C PHE A 28 8.53 37.02 7.56
N SER A 29 9.36 36.62 6.62
CA SER A 29 10.71 37.15 6.42
C SER A 29 10.95 37.44 4.95
N TYR A 30 11.71 38.48 4.67
CA TYR A 30 12.17 38.84 3.34
C TYR A 30 13.70 38.85 3.31
N THR A 31 14.27 38.21 2.30
CA THR A 31 15.72 38.25 2.03
C THR A 31 15.92 39.03 0.74
N ALA A 32 16.61 40.16 0.84
CA ALA A 32 16.92 41.00 -0.30
C ALA A 32 17.84 40.26 -1.29
N PRO A 33 17.59 40.35 -2.60
CA PRO A 33 18.54 39.86 -3.59
C PRO A 33 19.83 40.68 -3.58
N PRO A 34 20.93 40.18 -4.16
CA PRO A 34 22.14 40.98 -4.36
C PRO A 34 21.82 42.25 -5.17
N VAL A 35 22.44 43.37 -4.80
CA VAL A 35 22.24 44.66 -5.48
C VAL A 35 22.72 44.57 -6.93
N GLU A 36 21.85 44.92 -7.88
CA GLU A 36 22.17 45.01 -9.30
C GLU A 36 22.74 46.39 -9.66
N ASN A 37 23.70 46.43 -10.60
CA ASN A 37 24.32 47.67 -11.10
C ASN A 37 24.35 47.65 -12.65
N PRO A 38 23.73 48.63 -13.35
CA PRO A 38 23.10 49.85 -12.83
C PRO A 38 21.81 49.57 -12.07
N VAL A 39 21.49 50.43 -11.10
CA VAL A 39 20.22 50.37 -10.36
C VAL A 39 19.07 50.57 -11.34
N THR A 40 18.15 49.60 -11.40
CA THR A 40 16.96 49.66 -12.24
C THR A 40 15.70 49.63 -11.38
N THR A 41 14.59 50.18 -11.87
CA THR A 41 13.27 50.10 -11.23
C THR A 41 12.50 48.82 -11.56
N THR A 42 13.17 47.84 -12.18
CA THR A 42 12.54 46.62 -12.71
C THR A 42 13.23 45.34 -12.24
N ASN A 43 14.01 45.39 -11.15
CA ASN A 43 14.69 44.22 -10.61
C ASN A 43 13.72 43.34 -9.78
N LYS A 44 14.22 42.25 -9.19
CA LYS A 44 13.40 41.30 -8.40
C LYS A 44 13.25 41.70 -6.92
N ALA A 45 13.86 42.79 -6.48
CA ALA A 45 13.75 43.24 -5.10
C ALA A 45 12.36 43.84 -4.82
N LEU A 46 11.97 43.89 -3.56
CA LEU A 46 10.91 44.81 -3.13
C LEU A 46 11.49 46.22 -3.22
N GLN A 47 10.97 47.05 -4.13
CA GLN A 47 11.47 48.40 -4.38
C GLN A 47 10.42 49.46 -4.03
N ASP A 48 10.87 50.67 -3.69
CA ASP A 48 10.01 51.85 -3.68
C ASP A 48 9.80 52.43 -5.09
N LEU A 49 8.98 53.49 -5.21
CA LEU A 49 8.70 54.14 -6.49
C LEU A 49 9.93 54.86 -7.10
N GLN A 50 11.01 55.04 -6.33
CA GLN A 50 12.26 55.63 -6.77
C GLN A 50 13.28 54.55 -7.21
N GLY A 51 12.98 53.27 -7.01
CA GLY A 51 13.86 52.14 -7.35
C GLY A 51 14.85 51.77 -6.25
N ASN A 52 14.65 52.23 -5.01
CA ASN A 52 15.49 51.82 -3.89
C ASN A 52 15.05 50.43 -3.39
N ASP A 53 15.99 49.50 -3.30
CA ASP A 53 15.74 48.13 -2.82
C ASP A 53 15.53 48.11 -1.30
N ALA A 54 14.50 47.40 -0.85
CA ALA A 54 14.30 47.11 0.56
C ALA A 54 15.41 46.18 1.07
N LEU A 55 15.91 46.46 2.29
CA LEU A 55 16.80 45.56 3.01
C LEU A 55 16.07 44.27 3.43
N SER A 56 16.83 43.21 3.71
CA SER A 56 16.28 42.01 4.34
C SER A 56 15.66 42.32 5.71
N PHE A 57 14.55 41.68 6.06
CA PHE A 57 13.89 41.85 7.35
C PHE A 57 13.12 40.60 7.80
N GLY A 58 12.75 40.55 9.08
CA GLY A 58 11.98 39.46 9.70
C GLY A 58 12.80 38.61 10.68
N PRO A 59 12.18 37.60 11.33
CA PRO A 59 10.78 37.20 11.17
C PRO A 59 9.80 38.17 11.86
N LEU A 60 8.77 38.58 11.14
CA LEU A 60 7.64 39.36 11.66
C LEU A 60 6.47 38.42 11.96
N THR A 61 5.80 38.62 13.09
CA THR A 61 4.59 37.87 13.43
C THR A 61 3.39 38.41 12.66
N VAL A 62 2.57 37.52 12.11
CA VAL A 62 1.39 37.89 11.33
C VAL A 62 0.11 37.46 12.05
N SER A 63 -0.91 38.32 12.05
CA SER A 63 -2.23 37.97 12.56
C SER A 63 -2.90 36.91 11.69
N ASN A 64 -3.08 35.71 12.24
CA ASN A 64 -3.74 34.59 11.57
C ASN A 64 -5.25 34.60 11.86
N ASN A 65 -6.02 35.20 10.95
CA ASN A 65 -7.48 35.24 11.00
C ASN A 65 -8.15 34.04 10.29
N SER A 66 -7.46 32.90 10.17
CA SER A 66 -8.02 31.72 9.52
C SER A 66 -9.25 31.17 10.25
N ILE A 67 -10.23 30.76 9.46
CA ILE A 67 -11.43 30.04 9.91
C ILE A 67 -11.30 28.53 9.76
N VAL A 68 -10.20 28.05 9.15
CA VAL A 68 -9.96 26.62 8.94
C VAL A 68 -9.59 25.98 10.27
N SER A 69 -10.42 25.06 10.74
CA SER A 69 -10.18 24.38 12.02
C SER A 69 -9.10 23.30 11.87
N PRO A 70 -8.16 23.16 12.83
CA PRO A 70 -7.24 22.04 12.84
C PRO A 70 -8.00 20.73 13.04
N ILE A 71 -7.51 19.64 12.42
CA ILE A 71 -8.06 18.31 12.66
C ILE A 71 -7.86 17.91 14.12
N ALA A 72 -8.88 17.26 14.68
CA ALA A 72 -8.86 16.85 16.06
C ALA A 72 -7.80 15.76 16.31
N LEU A 73 -7.18 15.82 17.50
CA LEU A 73 -6.25 14.80 17.95
C LEU A 73 -6.99 13.47 18.14
N PRO A 74 -6.56 12.36 17.51
CA PRO A 74 -7.19 11.08 17.76
C PRO A 74 -6.85 10.59 19.17
N ALA A 75 -7.81 9.92 19.81
CA ALA A 75 -7.55 9.17 21.03
C ALA A 75 -6.61 7.98 20.75
N ALA A 76 -6.04 7.42 21.81
CA ALA A 76 -5.30 6.17 21.69
C ALA A 76 -6.22 5.06 21.16
N PRO A 77 -5.74 4.19 20.25
CA PRO A 77 -6.56 3.11 19.70
C PRO A 77 -6.81 2.04 20.77
N THR A 78 -7.98 1.41 20.72
CA THR A 78 -8.24 0.19 21.49
C THR A 78 -7.75 -1.02 20.71
N ILE A 79 -7.00 -1.90 21.37
CA ILE A 79 -6.27 -2.99 20.71
C ILE A 79 -6.74 -4.34 21.26
N VAL A 80 -7.05 -5.27 20.36
CA VAL A 80 -7.33 -6.67 20.68
C VAL A 80 -6.26 -7.54 20.03
N ALA A 81 -5.52 -8.31 20.83
CA ALA A 81 -4.50 -9.23 20.33
C ALA A 81 -5.13 -10.37 19.52
N GLY A 82 -4.50 -10.74 18.41
CA GLY A 82 -4.81 -11.91 17.61
C GLY A 82 -3.56 -12.78 17.37
N PRO A 83 -3.71 -13.93 16.71
CA PRO A 83 -2.56 -14.76 16.34
C PRO A 83 -1.70 -14.05 15.30
N GLU A 84 -0.45 -13.72 15.67
CA GLU A 84 0.50 -12.96 14.84
C GLU A 84 -0.10 -11.66 14.25
N SER A 85 -1.04 -11.07 14.97
CA SER A 85 -1.81 -9.90 14.55
C SER A 85 -2.41 -9.14 15.74
N ALA A 86 -2.90 -7.94 15.49
CA ALA A 86 -3.71 -7.17 16.44
C ALA A 86 -4.80 -6.41 15.68
N THR A 87 -6.02 -6.39 16.21
CA THR A 87 -7.10 -5.55 15.68
C THR A 87 -7.13 -4.25 16.46
N ALA A 88 -6.88 -3.15 15.76
CA ALA A 88 -6.97 -1.80 16.28
C ALA A 88 -8.33 -1.18 15.96
N THR A 89 -8.94 -0.54 16.94
CA THR A 89 -10.20 0.20 16.79
C THR A 89 -9.98 1.66 17.18
N VAL A 90 -10.46 2.57 16.34
CA VAL A 90 -10.35 4.02 16.50
C VAL A 90 -11.75 4.62 16.53
N THR A 91 -12.00 5.46 17.53
CA THR A 91 -13.24 6.22 17.67
C THR A 91 -13.11 7.59 17.02
N ALA A 92 -14.23 8.13 16.55
CA ALA A 92 -14.27 9.48 16.00
C ALA A 92 -14.02 10.50 17.13
N PRO A 93 -13.28 11.58 16.87
CA PRO A 93 -13.12 12.67 17.83
C PRO A 93 -14.47 13.29 18.22
N ALA A 94 -14.66 13.57 19.52
CA ALA A 94 -15.92 14.15 20.02
C ALA A 94 -16.07 15.65 19.70
N SER A 95 -14.97 16.35 19.42
CA SER A 95 -14.95 17.77 19.08
C SER A 95 -13.78 18.10 18.13
N GLY A 96 -13.83 19.26 17.49
CA GLY A 96 -12.85 19.69 16.47
C GLY A 96 -13.19 19.20 15.06
N ALA A 97 -12.33 19.52 14.08
CA ALA A 97 -12.56 19.09 12.71
C ALA A 97 -12.36 17.57 12.59
N GLN A 98 -13.34 16.91 11.97
CA GLN A 98 -13.35 15.45 11.81
C GLN A 98 -12.32 15.02 10.77
N PRO A 99 -11.52 13.98 11.05
CA PRO A 99 -10.59 13.42 10.09
C PRO A 99 -11.32 12.59 9.03
N SER A 100 -10.78 12.55 7.82
CA SER A 100 -11.30 11.75 6.72
C SER A 100 -10.87 10.29 6.84
N TRP A 101 -9.64 10.04 7.31
CA TRP A 101 -9.11 8.70 7.51
C TRP A 101 -8.03 8.68 8.59
N HIS A 102 -7.70 7.48 9.06
CA HIS A 102 -6.68 7.23 10.07
C HIS A 102 -5.68 6.19 9.59
N ARG A 103 -4.46 6.30 10.09
CA ARG A 103 -3.44 5.25 10.02
C ARG A 103 -3.01 4.84 11.42
N VAL A 104 -2.98 3.56 11.69
CA VAL A 104 -2.49 2.98 12.94
C VAL A 104 -1.11 2.38 12.70
N TYR A 105 -0.15 2.70 13.55
CA TYR A 105 1.22 2.19 13.50
C TYR A 105 1.50 1.33 14.73
N ALA A 106 2.08 0.15 14.54
CA ALA A 106 2.58 -0.73 15.59
C ALA A 106 4.08 -0.47 15.83
N SER A 107 4.49 -0.46 17.09
CA SER A 107 5.89 -0.40 17.50
C SER A 107 6.16 -1.47 18.55
N PRO A 108 7.19 -2.31 18.40
CA PRO A 108 8.26 -2.27 17.39
C PRO A 108 7.80 -2.70 15.98
N GLY A 109 8.68 -2.69 14.98
CA GLY A 109 8.43 -3.30 13.66
C GLY A 109 7.66 -2.45 12.63
N GLY A 110 6.98 -1.38 13.04
CA GLY A 110 6.43 -0.37 12.12
C GLY A 110 5.26 -0.84 11.24
N ALA A 111 4.65 -2.00 11.55
CA ALA A 111 3.50 -2.50 10.82
C ALA A 111 2.32 -1.52 10.94
N GLU A 112 1.57 -1.32 9.86
CA GLU A 112 0.51 -0.31 9.81
C GLU A 112 -0.80 -0.84 9.20
N CYS A 113 -1.90 -0.18 9.53
CA CYS A 113 -3.18 -0.37 8.84
C CYS A 113 -3.96 0.95 8.73
N ASP A 114 -4.78 1.07 7.69
CA ASP A 114 -5.58 2.26 7.42
C ASP A 114 -7.06 2.03 7.73
N ILE A 115 -7.71 3.06 8.28
CA ILE A 115 -9.15 3.15 8.52
C ILE A 115 -9.66 4.33 7.70
N MET A 116 -10.39 4.07 6.61
CA MET A 116 -10.80 5.09 5.63
C MET A 116 -12.05 5.88 6.03
N THR A 117 -12.30 5.97 7.33
CA THR A 117 -13.47 6.62 7.93
C THR A 117 -13.04 7.30 9.23
N PRO A 118 -13.79 8.31 9.73
CA PRO A 118 -13.48 8.99 10.98
C PRO A 118 -13.45 8.07 12.22
N SER A 119 -14.09 6.89 12.14
CA SER A 119 -14.03 5.82 13.13
C SER A 119 -14.07 4.47 12.44
N GLY A 120 -13.55 3.42 13.07
CA GLY A 120 -13.58 2.06 12.52
C GLY A 120 -12.54 1.14 13.15
N SER A 121 -12.34 -0.02 12.56
CA SER A 121 -11.30 -0.96 12.97
C SER A 121 -10.49 -1.46 11.78
N CYS A 122 -9.23 -1.78 12.02
CA CYS A 122 -8.35 -2.44 11.07
C CYS A 122 -7.46 -3.48 11.77
N THR A 123 -7.07 -4.51 11.04
CA THR A 123 -6.19 -5.57 11.55
C THR A 123 -4.77 -5.36 11.04
N ILE A 124 -3.83 -5.28 11.97
CA ILE A 124 -2.39 -5.24 11.72
C ILE A 124 -1.89 -6.67 11.82
N SER A 125 -1.39 -7.22 10.71
CA SER A 125 -0.92 -8.61 10.62
C SER A 125 0.60 -8.67 10.48
N GLY A 126 1.18 -9.86 10.66
CA GLY A 126 2.63 -10.06 10.59
C GLY A 126 3.37 -9.59 11.84
N LEU A 127 2.66 -9.52 12.97
CA LEU A 127 3.26 -9.21 14.26
C LEU A 127 3.93 -10.46 14.84
N THR A 128 5.06 -10.27 15.51
CA THR A 128 5.85 -11.37 16.09
C THR A 128 5.14 -11.90 17.33
N ALA A 129 4.85 -13.20 17.33
CA ALA A 129 4.27 -13.87 18.50
C ALA A 129 5.14 -13.69 19.75
N GLY A 130 4.52 -13.42 20.89
CA GLY A 130 5.21 -13.17 22.16
C GLY A 130 5.86 -11.79 22.28
N THR A 131 5.84 -10.96 21.23
CA THR A 131 6.35 -9.58 21.29
C THR A 131 5.25 -8.63 21.75
N ALA A 132 5.59 -7.72 22.67
CA ALA A 132 4.71 -6.65 23.12
C ALA A 132 4.78 -5.46 22.14
N TYR A 133 3.61 -5.01 21.67
CA TYR A 133 3.47 -3.89 20.76
C TYR A 133 2.67 -2.74 21.38
N THR A 134 3.08 -1.51 21.12
CA THR A 134 2.27 -0.30 21.34
C THR A 134 1.78 0.22 20.00
N PHE A 135 0.63 0.89 19.99
CA PHE A 135 -0.02 1.34 18.76
C PHE A 135 -0.34 2.83 18.81
N THR A 136 0.04 3.58 17.78
CA THR A 136 -0.27 5.02 17.66
C THR A 136 -1.14 5.29 16.45
N VAL A 137 -2.10 6.21 16.58
CA VAL A 137 -2.98 6.63 15.49
C VAL A 137 -2.53 7.98 14.94
N ARG A 138 -2.55 8.14 13.62
CA ARG A 138 -2.44 9.43 12.94
C ARG A 138 -3.69 9.68 12.10
N SER A 139 -4.34 10.80 12.35
CA SER A 139 -5.51 11.31 11.64
C SER A 139 -5.11 12.13 10.43
N TYR A 140 -5.89 12.06 9.35
CA TYR A 140 -5.67 12.80 8.11
C TYR A 140 -6.95 13.45 7.60
N ASP A 141 -6.83 14.63 7.00
CA ASP A 141 -7.89 15.22 6.17
C ASP A 141 -7.81 14.73 4.71
N ASN A 142 -8.83 15.06 3.91
CA ASN A 142 -8.93 14.73 2.48
C ASN A 142 -7.89 15.44 1.61
N THR A 143 -7.05 16.27 2.21
CA THR A 143 -6.06 17.07 1.55
C THR A 143 -4.61 16.73 1.94
N ASN A 144 -4.41 15.74 2.81
CA ASN A 144 -3.12 15.31 3.35
C ASN A 144 -2.32 16.38 4.13
N TRP A 145 -2.96 17.47 4.58
CA TRP A 145 -2.28 18.59 5.24
C TRP A 145 -2.43 18.57 6.77
N GLY A 146 -3.52 18.05 7.32
CA GLY A 146 -3.66 17.77 8.74
C GLY A 146 -3.06 16.41 9.10
N THR A 147 -2.00 16.37 9.93
CA THR A 147 -1.53 15.12 10.55
C THR A 147 -1.51 15.24 12.08
N ALA A 148 -2.65 14.98 12.71
CA ALA A 148 -2.74 14.94 14.16
C ALA A 148 -2.36 13.54 14.64
N LYS A 149 -1.35 13.46 15.50
CA LYS A 149 -0.83 12.19 16.04
C LYS A 149 -1.34 11.99 17.46
N GLY A 150 -2.11 10.92 17.67
CA GLY A 150 -2.64 10.54 18.98
C GLY A 150 -1.59 9.93 19.91
N ALA A 151 -2.00 9.74 21.17
CA ALA A 151 -1.22 9.00 22.16
C ALA A 151 -1.09 7.51 21.78
N ALA A 152 -0.05 6.86 22.30
CA ALA A 152 0.12 5.42 22.14
C ALA A 152 -0.86 4.63 23.01
N SER A 153 -1.28 3.46 22.53
CA SER A 153 -2.00 2.47 23.33
C SER A 153 -1.11 1.91 24.44
N PRO A 154 -1.70 1.28 25.48
CA PRO A 154 -0.98 0.33 26.31
C PRO A 154 -0.33 -0.78 25.46
N ALA A 155 0.74 -1.38 25.98
CA ALA A 155 1.43 -2.47 25.30
C ALA A 155 0.56 -3.74 25.30
N VAL A 156 0.49 -4.42 24.14
CA VAL A 156 -0.27 -5.66 23.93
C VAL A 156 0.66 -6.74 23.39
N THR A 157 0.70 -7.88 24.08
CA THR A 157 1.49 -9.05 23.64
C THR A 157 0.72 -9.86 22.61
N VAL A 158 1.33 -10.08 21.45
CA VAL A 158 0.69 -10.77 20.33
C VAL A 158 0.72 -12.28 20.53
N LEU A 159 -0.39 -12.95 20.18
CA LEU A 159 -0.56 -14.38 20.40
C LEU A 159 0.18 -15.18 19.33
N ALA A 160 0.66 -16.36 19.70
CA ALA A 160 1.17 -17.32 18.72
C ALA A 160 0.03 -17.91 17.89
N LYS A 161 0.30 -18.20 16.62
CA LYS A 161 -0.60 -19.01 15.80
C LYS A 161 -0.51 -20.45 16.25
N THR A 162 -1.63 -21.03 16.68
CA THR A 162 -1.69 -22.44 17.08
C THR A 162 -1.43 -23.31 15.86
N VAL A 163 -0.30 -24.03 15.87
CA VAL A 163 -0.10 -25.19 15.00
C VAL A 163 -0.81 -26.35 15.68
N ALA A 164 -1.79 -26.97 15.01
CA ALA A 164 -2.43 -28.17 15.54
C ALA A 164 -1.36 -29.24 15.84
N PRO A 165 -1.38 -29.91 17.01
CA PRO A 165 -0.39 -30.94 17.32
C PRO A 165 -0.52 -32.09 16.31
N VAL A 166 0.55 -32.39 15.58
CA VAL A 166 0.74 -33.71 14.99
C VAL A 166 1.43 -34.57 16.06
N THR A 167 0.66 -35.41 16.73
CA THR A 167 1.20 -36.45 17.62
C THR A 167 1.89 -37.51 16.77
N ASN A 168 3.20 -37.39 16.59
CA ASN A 168 4.03 -38.53 16.21
C ASN A 168 4.91 -38.90 17.41
N VAL A 169 4.51 -40.00 18.06
CA VAL A 169 5.37 -40.78 18.95
C VAL A 169 6.45 -41.45 18.10
N SER A 170 7.71 -41.14 18.36
CA SER A 170 8.79 -42.14 18.42
C SER A 170 10.08 -41.51 18.93
N THR A 171 10.62 -42.20 19.92
CA THR A 171 11.92 -42.09 20.60
C THR A 171 13.09 -42.30 19.62
N ASP A 172 14.14 -41.48 19.70
CA ASP A 172 15.50 -41.93 20.09
C ASP A 172 16.47 -40.73 20.22
N THR A 173 17.64 -41.02 20.77
CA THR A 173 18.48 -40.22 21.67
C THR A 173 19.63 -39.51 20.93
N THR A 174 20.27 -38.57 21.64
CA THR A 174 21.58 -37.92 21.44
C THR A 174 21.67 -36.65 20.55
N ALA A 175 21.80 -35.51 21.24
CA ALA A 175 22.30 -34.22 20.75
C ALA A 175 23.85 -34.13 20.86
N PRO A 176 24.53 -33.27 20.08
CA PRO A 176 25.13 -32.04 20.67
C PRO A 176 25.10 -30.82 19.68
N PRO A 177 25.68 -29.63 19.99
CA PRO A 177 24.92 -28.42 20.29
C PRO A 177 24.92 -27.36 19.17
N ALA A 178 24.05 -26.38 19.38
CA ALA A 178 23.74 -25.24 18.53
C ALA A 178 24.95 -24.47 18.00
N THR A 179 24.89 -24.13 16.70
CA THR A 179 25.61 -22.99 16.12
C THR A 179 24.60 -22.02 15.54
N THR A 180 24.71 -20.76 16.00
CA THR A 180 23.93 -19.57 15.66
C THR A 180 23.80 -19.35 14.15
N ALA A 181 22.57 -19.38 13.63
CA ALA A 181 22.25 -18.80 12.32
C ALA A 181 21.73 -17.37 12.53
N PRO A 182 22.22 -16.36 11.77
CA PRO A 182 21.83 -14.97 11.94
C PRO A 182 20.37 -14.72 11.49
N PRO A 183 19.71 -13.67 12.02
CA PRO A 183 18.31 -13.41 11.73
C PRO A 183 18.12 -12.99 10.27
N VAL A 184 17.19 -13.66 9.60
CA VAL A 184 16.69 -13.29 8.28
C VAL A 184 15.93 -11.97 8.42
N THR A 185 16.46 -10.91 7.84
CA THR A 185 15.79 -9.62 7.65
C THR A 185 14.66 -9.80 6.64
N THR A 186 13.40 -9.62 7.05
CA THR A 186 12.25 -9.55 6.14
C THR A 186 11.82 -8.11 5.96
N ASP A 187 12.13 -7.56 4.78
CA ASP A 187 11.75 -6.22 4.34
C ASP A 187 10.24 -6.02 4.24
N SER A 188 9.82 -4.90 4.84
CA SER A 188 8.52 -4.25 4.83
C SER A 188 8.30 -3.48 3.53
N ASN A 189 7.64 -4.08 2.52
CA ASN A 189 7.19 -3.34 1.34
C ASN A 189 5.82 -3.82 0.86
N ALA A 190 4.98 -2.86 0.45
CA ALA A 190 3.75 -3.12 -0.29
C ALA A 190 4.04 -4.01 -1.51
N PRO A 191 3.11 -4.88 -1.94
CA PRO A 191 3.36 -5.77 -3.05
C PRO A 191 3.78 -5.00 -4.30
N SER A 192 5.03 -5.18 -4.72
CA SER A 192 5.61 -4.51 -5.87
C SER A 192 6.25 -5.52 -6.81
N TRP A 193 6.15 -5.22 -8.11
CA TRP A 193 6.85 -5.97 -9.15
C TRP A 193 8.24 -5.43 -9.44
N ASP A 194 8.64 -4.32 -8.80
CA ASP A 194 9.93 -3.67 -9.05
C ASP A 194 11.07 -4.31 -8.23
N VAL A 195 10.72 -5.08 -7.20
CA VAL A 195 11.67 -5.82 -6.36
C VAL A 195 11.55 -7.31 -6.64
N GLU A 196 12.68 -7.99 -6.83
CA GLU A 196 12.73 -9.44 -7.00
C GLU A 196 12.57 -10.14 -5.64
N PRO A 197 11.67 -11.14 -5.50
CA PRO A 197 11.49 -11.82 -4.22
C PRO A 197 12.73 -12.63 -3.83
N ALA A 198 13.09 -12.60 -2.55
CA ALA A 198 14.21 -13.39 -2.01
C ALA A 198 13.96 -14.91 -2.12
N THR A 199 12.71 -15.34 -1.97
CA THR A 199 12.30 -16.76 -2.00
C THR A 199 11.07 -16.97 -2.89
N GLU A 200 10.97 -18.16 -3.51
CA GLU A 200 9.71 -18.56 -4.16
C GLU A 200 8.67 -18.94 -3.11
N SER A 201 7.55 -18.24 -3.09
CA SER A 201 6.48 -18.59 -2.17
C SER A 201 5.81 -19.92 -2.56
N GLU A 202 5.68 -20.83 -1.61
CA GLU A 202 4.94 -22.09 -1.80
C GLU A 202 3.42 -21.90 -1.61
N THR A 203 3.04 -20.84 -0.88
CA THR A 203 1.65 -20.47 -0.56
C THR A 203 1.45 -18.96 -0.67
N ASP A 204 0.27 -18.52 -1.07
CA ASP A 204 -0.03 -17.10 -1.21
C ASP A 204 -0.73 -16.56 0.04
N ALA A 205 -0.13 -15.56 0.70
CA ALA A 205 -0.67 -14.92 1.90
C ALA A 205 -1.81 -13.92 1.58
N PHE A 206 -1.79 -13.36 0.37
CA PHE A 206 -2.82 -12.45 -0.15
C PHE A 206 -3.53 -13.10 -1.32
N THR A 207 -4.86 -13.07 -1.33
CA THR A 207 -5.67 -13.65 -2.41
C THR A 207 -6.53 -12.64 -3.17
N GLU A 208 -6.38 -11.35 -2.89
CA GLU A 208 -7.21 -10.30 -3.45
C GLU A 208 -6.37 -9.27 -4.24
N GLY A 209 -6.91 -8.85 -5.39
CA GLY A 209 -6.36 -7.79 -6.22
C GLY A 209 -7.37 -6.68 -6.46
N PHE A 210 -6.89 -5.46 -6.60
CA PHE A 210 -7.74 -4.31 -6.87
C PHE A 210 -7.70 -3.91 -8.34
N TRP A 211 -8.88 -3.74 -8.93
CA TRP A 211 -9.05 -3.28 -10.30
C TRP A 211 -8.49 -1.87 -10.47
N PRO A 212 -7.76 -1.56 -11.55
CA PRO A 212 -7.15 -0.25 -11.71
C PRO A 212 -8.24 0.79 -12.03
N SER A 213 -8.05 2.00 -11.50
CA SER A 213 -8.94 3.13 -11.74
C SER A 213 -8.95 3.58 -13.21
N ALA A 214 -7.88 3.28 -13.96
CA ALA A 214 -7.76 3.52 -15.40
C ALA A 214 -7.22 2.28 -16.11
N ILE A 215 -7.61 2.10 -17.37
CA ILE A 215 -7.07 1.06 -18.27
C ILE A 215 -6.35 1.79 -19.42
N PRO A 216 -5.11 1.41 -19.77
CA PRO A 216 -4.36 0.25 -19.30
C PRO A 216 -3.85 0.38 -17.85
N GLY A 217 -3.69 -0.76 -17.17
CA GLY A 217 -3.29 -0.77 -15.76
C GLY A 217 -2.87 -2.14 -15.23
N ASN A 218 -2.26 -2.13 -14.04
CA ASN A 218 -1.78 -3.33 -13.34
C ASN A 218 -2.67 -3.65 -12.14
N ILE A 219 -2.84 -4.95 -11.88
CA ILE A 219 -3.54 -5.49 -10.71
C ILE A 219 -2.51 -6.34 -9.98
N ILE A 220 -1.85 -5.75 -8.99
CA ILE A 220 -0.79 -6.40 -8.22
C ILE A 220 -1.44 -7.05 -6.99
N ILE A 221 -1.28 -8.36 -6.85
CA ILE A 221 -1.84 -9.16 -5.75
C ILE A 221 -0.73 -9.51 -4.77
N THR A 222 0.40 -9.97 -5.31
CA THR A 222 1.64 -10.20 -4.58
C THR A 222 2.83 -9.71 -5.42
N ASN A 223 4.02 -9.74 -4.83
CA ASN A 223 5.30 -9.44 -5.48
C ASN A 223 5.58 -10.41 -6.65
N GLU A 224 4.92 -11.57 -6.63
CA GLU A 224 5.05 -12.63 -7.62
C GLU A 224 3.88 -12.68 -8.60
N VAL A 225 2.69 -12.21 -8.22
CA VAL A 225 1.48 -12.48 -9.00
C VAL A 225 0.59 -11.28 -9.17
N GLY A 226 0.04 -11.17 -10.38
CA GLY A 226 -1.07 -10.28 -10.67
C GLY A 226 -1.41 -10.30 -12.14
N PHE A 227 -1.98 -9.20 -12.62
CA PHE A 227 -2.55 -9.11 -13.96
C PHE A 227 -2.24 -7.75 -14.59
N THR A 228 -2.12 -7.74 -15.91
CA THR A 228 -2.07 -6.52 -16.72
C THR A 228 -3.33 -6.44 -17.55
N VAL A 229 -3.93 -5.25 -17.64
CA VAL A 229 -5.09 -4.99 -18.51
C VAL A 229 -4.67 -3.96 -19.56
N ASP A 230 -4.83 -4.30 -20.83
CA ASP A 230 -4.51 -3.41 -21.95
C ASP A 230 -5.70 -2.51 -22.34
N ALA A 231 -5.44 -1.50 -23.17
CA ALA A 231 -6.44 -0.53 -23.63
C ALA A 231 -7.63 -1.15 -24.39
N LYS A 232 -7.51 -2.41 -24.85
CA LYS A 232 -8.57 -3.17 -25.54
C LYS A 232 -9.32 -4.09 -24.57
N ASN A 233 -9.21 -3.86 -23.26
CA ASN A 233 -9.74 -4.72 -22.20
C ASN A 233 -9.15 -6.14 -22.21
N GLY A 234 -7.99 -6.32 -22.83
CA GLY A 234 -7.25 -7.57 -22.82
C GLY A 234 -6.56 -7.76 -21.48
N ILE A 235 -7.01 -8.73 -20.71
CA ILE A 235 -6.40 -9.11 -19.43
C ILE A 235 -5.43 -10.28 -19.62
N LYS A 236 -4.20 -10.13 -19.12
CA LYS A 236 -3.18 -11.19 -19.07
C LYS A 236 -2.66 -11.37 -17.64
N PRO A 237 -2.51 -12.62 -17.15
CA PRO A 237 -1.72 -12.85 -15.94
C PRO A 237 -0.27 -12.50 -16.17
N LYS A 238 0.36 -12.00 -15.13
CA LYS A 238 1.79 -11.79 -15.05
C LYS A 238 2.27 -12.43 -13.77
N ILE A 239 3.00 -13.54 -13.93
CA ILE A 239 3.44 -14.40 -12.83
C ILE A 239 4.95 -14.50 -12.86
N ARG A 240 5.61 -14.09 -11.77
CA ARG A 240 7.04 -14.22 -11.55
C ARG A 240 7.27 -15.52 -10.79
N MET A 241 8.08 -16.37 -11.39
CA MET A 241 8.53 -17.64 -10.81
C MET A 241 9.92 -17.95 -11.37
N LYS A 242 10.65 -18.84 -10.72
CA LYS A 242 11.94 -19.29 -11.23
C LYS A 242 11.73 -20.07 -12.52
N ASN A 243 12.76 -20.01 -13.36
CA ASN A 243 12.76 -20.51 -14.73
C ASN A 243 12.50 -22.03 -14.91
N TYR A 244 12.55 -22.80 -13.82
CA TYR A 244 12.23 -24.23 -13.78
C TYR A 244 10.74 -24.51 -13.49
N ALA A 245 9.93 -23.48 -13.27
CA ALA A 245 8.51 -23.68 -13.07
C ALA A 245 7.83 -24.15 -14.36
N GLY A 246 7.02 -25.20 -14.22
CA GLY A 246 6.41 -25.92 -15.32
C GLY A 246 5.28 -25.14 -16.03
N LYS A 247 4.49 -25.83 -16.84
CA LYS A 247 3.32 -25.21 -17.50
C LYS A 247 2.29 -24.73 -16.48
N ILE A 248 1.83 -23.50 -16.69
CA ILE A 248 0.78 -22.82 -15.97
C ILE A 248 -0.52 -22.99 -16.77
N LYS A 249 -1.56 -23.50 -16.10
CA LYS A 249 -2.93 -23.54 -16.61
C LYS A 249 -3.77 -22.59 -15.77
N MET A 250 -4.49 -21.68 -16.41
CA MET A 250 -5.24 -20.66 -15.69
C MET A 250 -6.55 -20.31 -16.41
N THR A 251 -7.57 -20.02 -15.63
CA THR A 251 -8.90 -19.59 -16.08
C THR A 251 -9.33 -18.39 -15.26
N ILE A 252 -10.01 -17.44 -15.90
CA ILE A 252 -10.73 -16.36 -15.23
C ILE A 252 -12.23 -16.50 -15.48
N SER A 253 -13.04 -16.09 -14.51
CA SER A 253 -14.49 -16.13 -14.62
C SER A 253 -15.15 -15.06 -13.77
N ALA A 254 -16.29 -14.54 -14.25
CA ALA A 254 -17.11 -13.57 -13.53
C ALA A 254 -18.60 -13.80 -13.83
N THR A 255 -19.46 -13.34 -12.94
CA THR A 255 -20.90 -13.23 -13.18
C THR A 255 -21.29 -11.77 -12.96
N TYR A 256 -21.87 -11.13 -13.98
CA TYR A 256 -22.11 -9.69 -13.96
C TYR A 256 -23.48 -9.36 -14.55
N LYS A 257 -24.02 -8.19 -14.18
CA LYS A 257 -25.25 -7.65 -14.76
C LYS A 257 -24.93 -6.79 -15.97
N ASP A 258 -25.73 -6.92 -17.01
CA ASP A 258 -25.74 -6.06 -18.18
C ASP A 258 -27.20 -5.63 -18.42
N GLY A 259 -27.53 -4.44 -17.92
CA GLY A 259 -28.92 -4.06 -17.65
C GLY A 259 -29.57 -5.03 -16.66
N ALA A 260 -30.78 -5.50 -16.99
CA ALA A 260 -31.52 -6.48 -16.16
C ALA A 260 -31.02 -7.93 -16.30
N LYS A 261 -30.15 -8.24 -17.28
CA LYS A 261 -29.73 -9.61 -17.59
C LYS A 261 -28.46 -9.97 -16.81
N THR A 262 -28.45 -11.15 -16.20
CA THR A 262 -27.24 -11.73 -15.60
C THR A 262 -26.47 -12.51 -16.65
N LYS A 263 -25.20 -12.14 -16.88
CA LYS A 263 -24.29 -12.78 -17.83
C LYS A 263 -23.13 -13.46 -17.09
N LYS A 264 -22.63 -14.55 -17.67
CA LYS A 264 -21.46 -15.28 -17.19
C LYS A 264 -20.32 -15.10 -18.18
N TYR A 265 -19.15 -14.76 -17.66
CA TYR A 265 -17.90 -14.72 -18.40
C TYR A 265 -16.98 -15.83 -17.93
N LYS A 266 -16.34 -16.52 -18.88
CA LYS A 266 -15.28 -17.49 -18.60
C LYS A 266 -14.27 -17.43 -19.74
N CYS A 267 -13.00 -17.33 -19.39
CA CYS A 267 -11.90 -17.41 -20.35
C CYS A 267 -10.78 -18.28 -19.80
N THR A 268 -10.36 -19.26 -20.59
CA THR A 268 -9.23 -20.13 -20.28
C THR A 268 -8.04 -19.72 -21.13
N TYR A 269 -6.91 -19.42 -20.49
CA TYR A 269 -5.69 -19.07 -21.18
C TYR A 269 -5.06 -20.33 -21.78
N ALA A 270 -4.47 -20.17 -22.97
CA ALA A 270 -3.56 -21.20 -23.49
C ALA A 270 -2.44 -21.45 -22.47
N PRO A 271 -2.05 -22.71 -22.20
CA PRO A 271 -0.99 -23.01 -21.24
C PRO A 271 0.29 -22.26 -21.58
N PHE A 272 0.87 -21.59 -20.59
CA PHE A 272 2.09 -20.79 -20.71
C PHE A 272 3.10 -21.24 -19.65
N GLY A 273 4.34 -20.72 -19.67
CA GLY A 273 5.42 -21.25 -18.83
C GLY A 273 6.48 -21.99 -19.64
N SER A 274 7.42 -22.63 -18.94
CA SER A 274 8.47 -23.45 -19.55
C SER A 274 8.35 -24.91 -19.09
N THR A 275 8.86 -25.83 -19.89
CA THR A 275 9.12 -27.23 -19.46
C THR A 275 10.58 -27.62 -19.75
N LYS A 276 11.39 -26.64 -20.17
CA LYS A 276 12.80 -26.86 -20.50
C LYS A 276 13.59 -27.04 -19.21
N LYS A 277 14.52 -28.00 -19.22
CA LYS A 277 15.50 -28.18 -18.14
C LYS A 277 16.40 -26.96 -18.08
N MET A 278 16.57 -26.38 -16.89
CA MET A 278 17.43 -25.22 -16.67
C MET A 278 18.62 -25.62 -15.81
N LYS A 279 19.81 -25.08 -16.09
CA LYS A 279 21.03 -25.37 -15.30
C LYS A 279 21.15 -24.44 -14.08
N THR A 280 20.58 -23.25 -14.13
CA THR A 280 20.65 -22.23 -13.08
C THR A 280 19.28 -21.65 -12.79
N ALA A 281 18.94 -21.44 -11.51
CA ALA A 281 17.68 -20.80 -11.10
C ALA A 281 17.76 -19.29 -11.38
N LYS A 282 16.80 -18.77 -12.15
CA LYS A 282 16.64 -17.32 -12.37
C LYS A 282 15.17 -16.95 -12.32
N TRP A 283 14.85 -15.82 -11.74
CA TRP A 283 13.49 -15.29 -11.76
C TRP A 283 13.09 -14.85 -13.16
N LYS A 284 11.84 -15.15 -13.54
CA LYS A 284 11.32 -14.78 -14.85
C LYS A 284 9.83 -14.48 -14.77
N TRP A 285 9.41 -13.48 -15.53
CA TRP A 285 8.00 -13.19 -15.78
C TRP A 285 7.41 -14.12 -16.84
N TYR A 286 6.25 -14.68 -16.53
CA TYR A 286 5.47 -15.55 -17.41
C TYR A 286 4.11 -14.94 -17.66
N THR A 287 3.81 -14.78 -18.95
CA THR A 287 2.57 -14.20 -19.46
C THR A 287 2.15 -14.96 -20.72
N PRO A 288 0.86 -15.27 -20.91
CA PRO A 288 0.38 -15.91 -22.12
C PRO A 288 0.49 -14.98 -23.32
N LYS A 289 0.70 -15.56 -24.51
CA LYS A 289 0.77 -14.79 -25.75
C LYS A 289 -0.51 -14.00 -26.01
N LYS A 290 -1.67 -14.67 -25.90
CA LYS A 290 -3.00 -14.09 -26.12
C LYS A 290 -3.63 -13.65 -24.81
N ALA A 291 -4.26 -12.46 -24.82
CA ALA A 291 -5.10 -11.97 -23.74
C ALA A 291 -6.49 -12.60 -23.79
N CYS A 292 -7.15 -12.63 -22.64
CA CYS A 292 -8.60 -12.77 -22.58
C CYS A 292 -9.21 -11.39 -22.75
N ILE A 293 -10.13 -11.22 -23.70
CA ILE A 293 -10.82 -9.93 -23.89
C ILE A 293 -12.03 -9.88 -22.96
N LEU A 294 -12.09 -8.88 -22.09
CA LEU A 294 -13.24 -8.65 -21.21
C LEU A 294 -14.31 -7.82 -21.93
N PRO A 295 -15.58 -8.22 -21.90
CA PRO A 295 -16.68 -7.38 -22.38
C PRO A 295 -16.70 -6.03 -21.66
N LYS A 296 -17.00 -4.95 -22.40
CA LYS A 296 -17.07 -3.59 -21.83
C LYS A 296 -18.00 -3.50 -20.60
N PRO A 297 -19.22 -4.10 -20.59
CA PRO A 297 -20.08 -4.04 -19.40
C PRO A 297 -19.49 -4.76 -18.19
N LEU A 298 -18.70 -5.83 -18.39
CA LEU A 298 -18.00 -6.51 -17.29
C LEU A 298 -16.90 -5.61 -16.71
N VAL A 299 -16.16 -4.89 -17.55
CA VAL A 299 -15.14 -3.94 -17.09
C VAL A 299 -15.77 -2.82 -16.27
N THR A 300 -16.88 -2.24 -16.76
CA THR A 300 -17.64 -1.24 -16.00
C THR A 300 -18.13 -1.78 -14.66
N ALA A 301 -18.65 -3.02 -14.64
CA ALA A 301 -19.10 -3.65 -13.41
C ALA A 301 -17.95 -3.88 -12.41
N LEU A 302 -16.74 -4.23 -12.89
CA LEU A 302 -15.54 -4.41 -12.08
C LEU A 302 -15.00 -3.07 -11.55
N GLN A 303 -15.08 -1.99 -12.32
CA GLN A 303 -14.68 -0.65 -11.88
C GLN A 303 -15.65 -0.05 -10.85
N THR A 304 -16.95 -0.30 -11.01
CA THR A 304 -18.01 0.18 -10.11
C THR A 304 -18.23 -0.70 -8.88
N GLY A 305 -17.56 -1.85 -8.80
CA GLY A 305 -17.64 -2.76 -7.65
C GLY A 305 -18.90 -3.61 -7.59
N THR A 306 -19.67 -3.67 -8.68
CA THR A 306 -20.91 -4.46 -8.75
C THR A 306 -20.66 -5.94 -9.06
N THR A 307 -19.42 -6.32 -9.38
CA THR A 307 -19.00 -7.70 -9.57
C THR A 307 -17.53 -7.91 -9.18
N THR A 308 -17.10 -9.17 -9.16
CA THR A 308 -15.71 -9.59 -8.99
C THR A 308 -15.29 -10.51 -10.12
N LEU A 309 -13.99 -10.52 -10.42
CA LEU A 309 -13.38 -11.44 -11.36
C LEU A 309 -12.57 -12.46 -10.57
N SER A 310 -12.95 -13.73 -10.67
CA SER A 310 -12.20 -14.82 -10.06
C SER A 310 -11.15 -15.36 -11.01
N ALA A 311 -9.94 -15.58 -10.51
CA ALA A 311 -8.88 -16.28 -11.22
C ALA A 311 -8.54 -17.58 -10.50
N LYS A 312 -8.45 -18.67 -11.28
CA LYS A 312 -8.01 -19.98 -10.80
C LYS A 312 -6.86 -20.46 -11.65
N GLY A 313 -5.78 -20.86 -11.01
CA GLY A 313 -4.57 -21.33 -11.66
C GLY A 313 -4.00 -22.57 -11.01
N LYS A 314 -3.29 -23.36 -11.80
CA LYS A 314 -2.44 -24.45 -11.32
C LYS A 314 -1.19 -24.51 -12.18
N TRP A 315 -0.03 -24.53 -11.54
CA TRP A 315 1.22 -24.80 -12.26
C TRP A 315 2.02 -25.89 -11.55
N SER A 316 2.56 -26.78 -12.37
CA SER A 316 3.48 -27.79 -11.89
C SER A 316 4.81 -27.13 -11.53
N ARG A 317 5.35 -27.41 -10.35
CA ARG A 317 6.74 -27.07 -10.03
C ARG A 317 7.64 -28.26 -10.35
N GLN A 318 8.86 -27.98 -10.81
CA GLN A 318 9.88 -28.98 -11.09
C GLN A 318 11.14 -28.62 -10.30
N TRP A 319 11.98 -29.61 -9.99
CA TRP A 319 13.25 -29.34 -9.33
C TRP A 319 14.28 -28.80 -10.33
N LEU A 320 15.06 -27.81 -9.89
CA LEU A 320 16.00 -27.03 -10.70
C LEU A 320 16.91 -27.91 -11.59
N THR A 321 17.48 -28.98 -11.05
CA THR A 321 18.50 -29.77 -11.77
C THR A 321 17.97 -31.01 -12.48
N SER A 322 16.81 -31.53 -12.09
CA SER A 322 16.28 -32.80 -12.63
C SER A 322 15.06 -32.63 -13.54
N ALA A 323 14.41 -31.46 -13.50
CA ALA A 323 13.09 -31.21 -14.08
C ALA A 323 11.99 -32.21 -13.67
N LYS A 324 12.25 -33.01 -12.62
CA LYS A 324 11.29 -33.94 -12.03
C LYS A 324 10.35 -33.19 -11.08
N LYS A 325 9.17 -33.73 -10.86
CA LYS A 325 8.20 -33.26 -9.85
C LYS A 325 8.55 -33.75 -8.43
N ALA A 326 9.84 -33.96 -8.17
CA ALA A 326 10.36 -34.48 -6.91
C ALA A 326 11.68 -33.80 -6.57
N ARG A 327 11.89 -33.53 -5.28
CA ARG A 327 13.14 -33.02 -4.72
C ARG A 327 14.21 -34.16 -4.68
N PRO A 328 15.50 -33.84 -4.46
CA PRO A 328 16.56 -34.84 -4.37
C PRO A 328 16.33 -35.92 -3.30
N ASP A 329 15.67 -35.54 -2.21
CA ASP A 329 15.23 -36.41 -1.12
C ASP A 329 14.00 -37.30 -1.47
N LYS A 330 13.61 -37.34 -2.76
CA LYS A 330 12.44 -38.06 -3.30
C LYS A 330 11.08 -37.51 -2.87
N THR A 331 11.02 -36.44 -2.07
CA THR A 331 9.74 -35.83 -1.69
C THR A 331 9.04 -35.22 -2.91
N LYS A 332 7.73 -35.43 -3.02
CA LYS A 332 6.93 -34.94 -4.16
C LYS A 332 6.75 -33.42 -4.06
N ILE A 333 7.03 -32.72 -5.16
CA ILE A 333 6.79 -31.28 -5.25
C ILE A 333 5.31 -31.08 -5.57
N LYS A 334 4.55 -30.55 -4.59
CA LYS A 334 3.13 -30.23 -4.78
C LYS A 334 2.97 -29.12 -5.84
N PRO A 335 2.02 -29.24 -6.77
CA PRO A 335 1.68 -28.14 -7.67
C PRO A 335 1.15 -26.95 -6.88
N ARG A 336 1.54 -25.73 -7.25
CA ARG A 336 0.95 -24.53 -6.66
C ARG A 336 -0.41 -24.28 -7.32
N THR A 337 -1.39 -23.95 -6.49
CA THR A 337 -2.73 -23.59 -6.92
C THR A 337 -3.00 -22.14 -6.54
N LEU A 338 -3.59 -21.42 -7.46
CA LEU A 338 -3.96 -20.03 -7.31
C LEU A 338 -5.47 -19.93 -7.28
N LYS A 339 -5.99 -19.19 -6.29
CA LYS A 339 -7.39 -18.82 -6.16
C LYS A 339 -7.44 -17.35 -5.76
N TYR A 340 -7.67 -16.48 -6.74
CA TYR A 340 -7.69 -15.04 -6.51
C TYR A 340 -9.02 -14.42 -6.88
N THR A 341 -9.31 -13.32 -6.20
CA THR A 341 -10.47 -12.48 -6.44
C THR A 341 -9.99 -11.08 -6.78
N MET A 342 -10.45 -10.55 -7.90
CA MET A 342 -10.17 -9.19 -8.34
C MET A 342 -11.46 -8.39 -8.24
N ARG A 343 -11.42 -7.28 -7.50
CA ARG A 343 -12.59 -6.46 -7.18
C ARG A 343 -12.29 -4.99 -7.40
N ALA A 344 -13.32 -4.14 -7.43
CA ALA A 344 -13.10 -2.70 -7.45
C ALA A 344 -12.18 -2.27 -6.31
N LYS A 345 -11.33 -1.28 -6.61
CA LYS A 345 -10.65 -0.54 -5.54
C LYS A 345 -11.74 0.07 -4.65
N PRO A 346 -11.69 -0.13 -3.32
CA PRO A 346 -12.65 0.50 -2.42
C PRO A 346 -12.70 2.00 -2.73
N ALA A 347 -13.90 2.56 -2.86
CA ALA A 347 -14.05 3.99 -3.04
C ALA A 347 -13.39 4.67 -1.84
N VAL A 348 -12.45 5.59 -2.11
CA VAL A 348 -12.03 6.55 -1.11
C VAL A 348 -13.29 7.37 -0.84
N ALA A 349 -13.84 7.28 0.36
CA ALA A 349 -15.01 8.06 0.74
C ALA A 349 -14.69 9.53 0.46
N LYS A 350 -15.48 10.18 -0.40
CA LYS A 350 -15.29 11.57 -0.80
C LYS A 350 -15.66 12.52 0.32
#